data_AF-A0A954K9P4-F1
#
_entry.id   AF-A0A954K9P4-F1
#
_cell.length_a   1.000
_cell.length_b   1.000
_cell.length_c   1.000
_cell.angle_alpha   90.00
_cell.angle_beta   90.00
_cell.angle_gamma   90.00
#
_symmetry.space_group_name_H-M   'P 1'
#
loop_
_entity.id
_entity.type
_entity.pdbx_description
1 polymer ?
#
loop_
_entity_poly.entity_id
_entity_poly.type
_entity_poly.pdbx_seq_one_letter_code
_entity_poly.pdbx_strand_id
1 'polypeptide(L)'
;MIGCQNGTVRFYRRQAIFILSGWMMLLMMPPVFSADPDLEEPIAARRPELVDLYPGQALSAEALAEQAKSSVVAVSFAGRDGQQAGLGTGFVISADGLIATNLHVIGE
;
A
#
# COMPACT_ATOMS: atom_id res chain seq x y z
N MET A 1 -58.12 -49.47 -34.78
CA MET A 1 -56.85 -48.87 -35.22
C MET A 1 -56.06 -48.49 -33.98
N ILE A 2 -55.17 -49.38 -33.54
CA ILE A 2 -54.38 -49.28 -32.31
C ILE A 2 -52.91 -49.25 -32.74
N GLY A 3 -52.14 -48.28 -32.25
CA GLY A 3 -50.68 -48.34 -32.22
C GLY A 3 -49.95 -47.51 -33.28
N CYS A 4 -49.60 -46.26 -32.93
CA CYS A 4 -48.30 -45.66 -33.24
C CYS A 4 -48.09 -44.33 -32.50
N GLN A 5 -47.97 -44.33 -31.16
CA GLN A 5 -47.52 -43.14 -30.40
C GLN A 5 -46.46 -43.46 -29.32
N ASN A 6 -45.80 -44.62 -29.42
CA ASN A 6 -44.76 -45.06 -28.48
C ASN A 6 -43.41 -44.32 -28.64
N GLY A 7 -43.31 -43.34 -29.55
CA GLY A 7 -42.10 -42.53 -29.79
C GLY A 7 -41.99 -41.29 -28.90
N THR A 8 -43.11 -40.66 -28.54
CA THR A 8 -43.12 -39.33 -27.90
C THR A 8 -42.77 -39.38 -26.40
N VAL A 9 -43.21 -40.44 -25.71
CA VAL A 9 -42.99 -40.63 -24.27
C VAL A 9 -41.50 -40.90 -23.94
N ARG A 10 -40.77 -41.54 -24.86
CA ARG A 10 -39.32 -41.82 -24.70
C ARG A 10 -38.48 -40.56 -24.93
N PHE A 11 -38.97 -39.61 -25.74
CA PHE A 11 -38.32 -38.33 -26.02
C PHE A 11 -38.48 -37.35 -24.85
N TYR A 12 -39.69 -37.19 -24.32
CA TYR A 12 -39.96 -36.36 -23.14
C TYR A 12 -39.21 -36.84 -21.90
N ARG A 13 -39.10 -38.16 -21.70
CA ARG A 13 -38.37 -38.74 -20.56
C ARG A 13 -36.86 -38.53 -20.63
N ARG A 14 -36.26 -38.52 -21.84
CA ARG A 14 -34.83 -38.18 -22.00
C ARG A 14 -34.60 -36.67 -21.87
N GLN A 15 -35.43 -35.82 -22.48
CA GLN A 15 -35.31 -34.37 -22.34
C GLN A 15 -35.51 -33.89 -20.89
N ALA A 16 -36.48 -34.44 -20.16
CA ALA A 16 -36.70 -34.10 -18.76
C ALA A 16 -35.49 -34.47 -17.87
N ILE A 17 -34.82 -35.60 -18.14
CA ILE A 17 -33.60 -35.99 -17.40
C ILE A 17 -32.43 -35.04 -17.71
N PHE A 18 -32.27 -34.59 -18.96
CA PHE A 18 -31.24 -33.62 -19.32
C PHE A 18 -31.50 -32.23 -18.71
N ILE A 19 -32.76 -31.80 -18.64
CA ILE A 19 -33.13 -30.52 -18.01
C ILE A 19 -32.94 -30.59 -16.49
N LEU A 20 -33.37 -31.68 -15.84
CA LEU A 20 -33.25 -31.84 -14.39
C LEU A 20 -31.79 -31.99 -13.93
N SER A 21 -30.95 -32.68 -14.72
CA SER A 21 -29.52 -32.83 -14.43
C SER A 21 -28.74 -31.52 -14.65
N GLY A 22 -29.06 -30.76 -15.70
CA GLY A 22 -28.50 -29.42 -15.91
C GLY A 22 -28.85 -28.46 -14.77
N TRP A 23 -30.10 -28.49 -14.29
CA TRP A 23 -30.54 -27.68 -13.14
C TRP A 23 -29.91 -28.12 -11.81
N MET A 24 -29.70 -29.42 -11.60
CA MET A 24 -28.99 -29.93 -10.42
C MET A 24 -27.52 -29.50 -10.42
N MET A 25 -26.87 -29.47 -11.59
CA MET A 25 -25.49 -29.02 -11.72
C MET A 25 -25.35 -27.50 -11.51
N LEU A 26 -26.39 -26.72 -11.83
CA LEU A 26 -26.47 -25.27 -11.54
C LEU A 26 -26.66 -24.99 -10.04
N LEU A 27 -27.38 -25.86 -9.31
CA LEU A 27 -27.60 -25.73 -7.86
C LEU A 27 -26.39 -26.14 -7.01
N MET A 28 -25.48 -26.96 -7.55
CA MET A 28 -24.26 -27.40 -6.86
C MET A 28 -23.05 -26.49 -7.10
N MET A 29 -23.22 -25.39 -7.84
CA MET A 29 -22.18 -24.37 -7.93
C MET A 29 -22.26 -23.53 -6.64
N PRO A 30 -21.22 -23.50 -5.79
CA PRO A 30 -21.24 -22.59 -4.66
C PRO A 30 -21.39 -21.18 -5.21
N PRO A 31 -22.13 -20.28 -4.53
CA PRO A 31 -22.13 -18.89 -4.93
C PRO A 31 -20.66 -18.45 -4.92
N VAL A 32 -20.13 -18.13 -6.10
CA VAL A 32 -18.87 -17.41 -6.21
C VAL A 32 -19.21 -16.04 -5.65
N PHE A 33 -19.10 -15.94 -4.33
CA PHE A 33 -19.13 -14.71 -3.58
C PHE A 33 -18.15 -13.81 -4.32
N SER A 34 -18.68 -12.76 -4.95
CA SER A 34 -17.85 -11.70 -5.53
C SER A 34 -16.88 -11.30 -4.44
N ALA A 35 -15.59 -11.32 -4.75
CA ALA A 35 -14.59 -10.66 -3.94
C ALA A 35 -15.20 -9.33 -3.49
N ASP A 36 -15.31 -9.13 -2.17
CA ASP A 36 -15.49 -7.80 -1.61
C ASP A 36 -14.41 -6.97 -2.33
N PRO A 37 -14.76 -5.94 -3.13
CA PRO A 37 -13.73 -5.06 -3.62
C PRO A 37 -13.12 -4.53 -2.35
N ASP A 38 -11.90 -4.98 -2.02
CA ASP A 38 -11.06 -4.36 -1.04
C ASP A 38 -11.25 -2.87 -1.26
N LEU A 39 -12.04 -2.26 -0.37
CA LEU A 39 -11.93 -0.85 -0.14
C LEU A 39 -10.46 -0.74 0.14
N GLU A 40 -9.70 -0.19 -0.81
CA GLU A 40 -8.35 0.25 -0.51
C GLU A 40 -8.54 1.26 0.62
N GLU A 41 -8.58 0.74 1.84
CA GLU A 41 -8.27 1.47 3.04
C GLU A 41 -6.95 2.13 2.66
N PRO A 42 -6.92 3.47 2.54
CA PRO A 42 -5.70 4.15 2.18
C PRO A 42 -4.62 3.56 3.08
N ILE A 43 -3.41 3.34 2.55
CA ILE A 43 -2.25 2.99 3.36
C ILE A 43 -2.01 4.19 4.29
N ALA A 44 -2.82 4.27 5.34
CA ALA A 44 -2.69 5.16 6.45
C ALA A 44 -1.52 4.56 7.18
N ALA A 45 -0.33 5.10 6.89
CA ALA A 45 0.87 4.79 7.64
C ALA A 45 0.46 4.76 9.11
N ARG A 46 0.51 3.56 9.70
CA ARG A 46 0.08 3.35 11.08
C ARG A 46 0.91 4.33 11.88
N ARG A 47 0.28 5.41 12.36
CA ARG A 47 0.98 6.40 13.18
C ARG A 47 1.55 5.58 14.34
N PRO A 48 2.88 5.52 14.50
CA PRO A 48 3.45 4.74 15.57
C PRO A 48 2.76 5.22 16.84
N GLU A 49 2.15 4.28 17.57
CA GLU A 49 1.67 4.54 18.91
C GLU A 49 2.89 5.08 19.66
N LEU A 50 2.83 6.36 20.04
CA LEU A 50 3.94 7.02 20.72
C LEU A 50 4.04 6.33 22.08
N VAL A 51 4.82 5.25 22.13
CA VAL A 51 5.19 4.63 23.38
C VAL A 51 6.05 5.68 24.07
N ASP A 52 5.52 6.21 25.16
CA ASP A 52 6.14 7.26 25.97
C ASP A 52 7.31 6.65 26.76
N LEU A 53 8.35 6.25 26.02
CA LEU A 53 9.47 5.45 26.52
C LEU A 53 10.44 6.27 27.38
N TYR A 54 10.22 7.58 27.53
CA TYR A 54 11.06 8.47 28.31
C TYR A 54 10.19 9.50 29.06
N PRO A 55 10.08 9.44 30.39
CA PRO A 55 9.37 10.45 31.19
C PRO A 55 10.14 11.78 31.31
N GLY A 56 10.92 12.14 30.29
CA GLY A 56 11.46 13.49 30.12
C GLY A 56 10.46 14.26 29.26
N GLN A 57 9.99 15.42 29.74
CA GLN A 57 9.04 16.28 29.01
C GLN A 57 9.34 16.29 27.52
N ALA A 58 8.50 15.61 26.73
CA ALA A 58 8.59 15.66 25.29
C ALA A 58 8.45 17.13 24.89
N LEU A 59 9.51 17.68 24.28
CA LEU A 59 9.45 19.02 23.74
C LEU A 59 8.34 19.08 22.69
N SER A 60 7.63 20.20 22.64
CA SER A 60 6.77 20.47 21.48
C SER A 60 7.65 20.54 20.22
N ALA A 61 7.05 20.33 19.06
CA ALA A 61 7.78 20.42 17.79
C ALA A 61 8.48 21.78 17.63
N GLU A 62 7.82 22.85 18.08
CA GLU A 62 8.33 24.22 18.07
C GLU A 62 9.53 24.39 19.00
N ALA A 63 9.45 23.87 20.23
CA ALA A 63 10.54 23.95 21.20
C ALA A 63 11.77 23.15 20.75
N LEU A 64 11.55 21.96 20.18
CA LEU A 64 12.62 21.14 19.61
C LEU A 64 13.28 21.85 18.41
N ALA A 65 12.47 22.43 17.52
CA ALA A 65 12.97 23.16 16.36
C ALA A 65 13.79 24.39 16.79
N GLU A 66 13.30 25.20 17.72
CA GLU A 66 14.03 26.35 18.25
C GLU A 66 15.38 25.94 18.86
N GLN A 67 15.41 24.84 19.62
CA GLN A 67 16.64 24.33 20.20
C GLN A 67 17.64 23.82 19.15
N ALA A 68 17.18 23.00 18.21
CA ALA A 68 18.04 22.31 17.24
C ALA A 68 18.52 23.22 16.10
N LYS A 69 17.74 24.25 15.73
CA LYS A 69 18.00 25.13 14.58
C LYS A 69 19.41 25.72 14.56
N SER A 70 19.98 26.02 15.73
CA SER A 70 21.34 26.58 15.85
C SER A 70 22.45 25.65 15.31
N SER A 71 22.20 24.33 15.28
CA SER A 71 23.14 23.33 14.78
C SER A 71 22.92 22.92 13.32
N VAL A 72 21.81 23.35 12.70
CA VAL A 72 21.45 22.99 11.32
C VAL A 72 22.07 23.99 10.35
N VAL A 73 22.69 23.47 9.29
CA VAL A 73 23.39 24.27 8.28
C VAL A 73 22.86 23.99 6.88
N ALA A 74 22.95 25.00 6.01
CA ALA A 74 22.78 24.82 4.57
C ALA A 74 24.09 24.33 3.96
N VAL A 75 24.01 23.31 3.10
CA VAL A 75 25.17 22.74 2.39
C VAL A 75 24.93 22.92 0.90
N SER A 76 25.82 23.63 0.23
CA SER A 76 25.86 23.69 -1.24
C SER A 76 27.15 23.07 -1.74
N PHE A 77 27.09 22.44 -2.91
CA PHE A 77 28.28 21.97 -3.60
C PHE A 77 28.33 22.51 -5.02
N ALA A 78 29.54 22.68 -5.53
CA ALA A 78 29.80 23.17 -6.87
C ALA A 78 30.19 22.03 -7.82
N GLY A 79 29.79 22.15 -9.08
CA GLY A 79 30.24 21.29 -10.17
C GLY A 79 31.67 21.62 -10.57
N ARG A 80 32.20 20.88 -11.56
CA ARG A 80 33.56 21.09 -12.09
C ARG A 80 33.74 22.43 -12.79
N ASP A 81 32.65 23.07 -13.19
CA ASP A 81 32.59 24.42 -13.76
C ASP A 81 32.56 25.52 -12.68
N GLY A 82 32.58 25.14 -11.40
CA GLY A 82 32.48 26.05 -10.26
C GLY A 82 31.08 26.61 -10.02
N GLN A 83 30.08 26.19 -10.79
CA GLN A 83 28.69 26.61 -10.59
C GLN A 83 28.02 25.73 -9.54
N GLN A 84 27.03 26.30 -8.84
CA GLN A 84 26.27 25.53 -7.84
C GLN A 84 25.55 24.37 -8.51
N ALA A 85 25.91 23.15 -8.12
CA ALA A 85 25.35 21.91 -8.66
C ALA A 85 24.31 21.28 -7.73
N GLY A 86 24.33 21.61 -6.43
CA GLY A 86 23.30 21.16 -5.51
C GLY A 86 23.19 21.98 -4.23
N LEU A 87 22.10 21.73 -3.51
CA LEU A 87 21.73 22.36 -2.24
C LEU A 87 21.04 21.33 -1.35
N GLY A 88 21.42 21.30 -0.09
CA GLY A 88 20.78 20.49 0.94
C GLY A 88 21.11 21.00 2.33
N THR A 89 21.00 20.12 3.31
CA THR A 89 21.21 20.44 4.73
C THR A 89 22.13 19.45 5.40
N GLY A 90 22.69 19.88 6.53
CA GLY A 90 23.40 19.03 7.46
C GLY A 90 23.27 19.57 8.87
N PHE A 91 23.92 18.93 9.83
CA PHE A 91 23.99 19.43 11.20
C PHE A 91 25.37 19.18 11.80
N VAL A 92 25.78 20.08 12.70
CA VAL A 92 27.06 20.00 13.40
C VAL A 92 27.01 18.89 14.44
N ILE A 93 28.01 17.99 14.41
CA ILE A 93 28.13 16.87 15.35
C ILE A 93 29.35 16.98 16.28
N SER A 94 30.23 17.94 16.04
CA SER A 94 31.39 18.21 16.90
C SER A 94 31.77 19.69 16.87
N ALA A 95 32.31 20.18 17.99
CA ALA A 95 32.66 21.58 18.19
C ALA A 95 33.84 22.07 17.31
N ASP A 96 34.59 21.15 16.72
CA ASP A 96 35.64 21.41 15.73
C ASP A 96 35.10 21.65 14.31
N GLY A 97 33.78 21.56 14.11
CA GLY A 97 33.12 21.87 12.84
C GLY A 97 32.80 20.66 11.98
N LEU A 98 32.84 19.44 12.52
CA LEU A 98 32.39 18.25 11.80
C LEU A 98 30.87 18.30 11.56
N ILE A 99 30.45 18.15 10.31
CA ILE A 99 29.04 18.21 9.86
C ILE A 99 28.62 16.85 9.32
N ALA A 100 27.46 16.36 9.77
CA ALA A 100 26.80 15.20 9.19
C ALA A 100 25.80 15.63 8.11
N THR A 101 25.81 14.94 6.97
CA THR A 101 24.84 15.10 5.88
C THR A 101 24.69 13.78 5.10
N ASN A 102 23.74 13.73 4.18
CA ASN A 102 23.57 12.57 3.30
C ASN A 102 24.58 12.62 2.16
N LEU A 103 24.98 11.44 1.65
CA LEU A 103 25.93 11.33 0.53
C LEU A 103 25.44 12.11 -0.71
N HIS A 104 24.17 11.95 -1.09
CA HIS A 104 23.62 12.61 -2.28
C HIS A 104 23.61 14.15 -2.20
N VAL A 105 23.75 14.73 -1.01
CA VAL A 105 23.77 16.20 -0.83
C VAL A 105 25.10 16.80 -1.29
N ILE A 106 26.19 16.03 -1.25
CA ILE A 106 27.53 16.49 -1.62
C ILE A 106 27.97 16.01 -3.01
N GLY A 107 27.04 15.46 -3.79
CA GLY A 107 27.30 14.83 -5.08
C GLY A 107 27.50 13.32 -4.96
N GLU A 108 27.13 12.62 -6.03
CA GLU A 108 27.47 11.21 -6.28
C GLU A 108 28.86 11.06 -6.92
#